data_AF-A0A938FSW2-F1
#
_entry.id   AF-A0A938FSW2-F1
#
_cell.length_a   1.000
_cell.length_b   1.000
_cell.length_c   1.000
_cell.angle_alpha   90.00
_cell.angle_beta   90.00
_cell.angle_gamma   90.00
#
_symmetry.space_group_name_H-M   'P 1'
#
loop_
_entity.id
_entity.type
_entity.pdbx_description
1 polymer ?
#
loop_
_entity_poly.entity_id
_entity_poly.type
_entity_poly.pdbx_seq_one_letter_code
_entity_poly.pdbx_strand_id
1 'polypeptide(L)'
;MATPTPYVASLRVYEPLETFPERDRTSWLLSFSGVDSKDSEQFNSLRRTIFFESPAVRQDGVHILEIDGKKFAAPWATSRRCWSALSEFKSSLPSSVSKFFLPIEVEEALSLEIEDRQGLVPHILTETWMI
;
A
#
# COMPACT_ATOMS: atom_id res chain seq x y z
N MET A 1 -23.01 -4.88 15.22
CA MET A 1 -21.95 -4.01 14.67
C MET A 1 -20.66 -4.39 15.38
N ALA A 2 -19.65 -4.89 14.65
CA ALA A 2 -18.34 -5.15 15.24
C ALA A 2 -17.69 -3.79 15.55
N THR A 3 -17.24 -3.59 16.78
CA THR A 3 -16.44 -2.42 17.16
C THR A 3 -15.11 -2.49 16.39
N PRO A 4 -14.74 -1.45 15.62
CA PRO A 4 -13.46 -1.46 14.90
C PRO A 4 -12.31 -1.62 15.89
N THR A 5 -11.30 -2.40 15.51
CA THR A 5 -10.11 -2.64 16.33
C THR A 5 -9.44 -1.31 16.69
N PRO A 6 -9.12 -1.07 17.98
CA PRO A 6 -8.82 0.27 18.52
C PRO A 6 -7.43 0.83 18.19
N TYR A 7 -6.65 0.20 17.31
CA TYR A 7 -5.28 0.62 17.04
C TYR A 7 -5.05 0.74 15.55
N VAL A 8 -4.41 1.86 15.17
CA VAL A 8 -4.10 2.36 13.82
C VAL A 8 -5.17 3.28 13.24
N ALA A 9 -5.08 4.57 13.60
CA ALA A 9 -5.62 5.64 12.78
C ALA A 9 -4.78 5.77 11.50
N SER A 10 -5.43 5.90 10.35
CA SER A 10 -4.78 6.12 9.05
C SER A 10 -5.32 7.40 8.43
N LEU A 11 -4.42 8.29 8.00
CA LEU A 11 -4.76 9.44 7.18
C LEU A 11 -4.69 9.02 5.71
N ARG A 12 -5.81 9.16 4.99
CA ARG A 12 -5.88 8.92 3.55
C ARG A 12 -5.99 10.27 2.84
N VAL A 13 -5.06 10.52 1.93
CA VAL A 13 -5.04 11.73 1.10
C VAL A 13 -5.67 11.40 -0.24
N TYR A 14 -6.79 12.05 -0.53
CA TYR A 14 -7.53 11.89 -1.77
C TYR A 14 -7.18 13.01 -2.73
N GLU A 15 -6.71 12.65 -3.91
CA GLU A 15 -6.37 13.59 -4.97
C GLU A 15 -7.36 13.46 -6.13
N PRO A 16 -7.59 14.52 -6.93
CA PRO A 16 -8.42 14.42 -8.12
C PRO A 16 -7.96 13.26 -9.00
N LEU A 17 -8.90 12.44 -9.47
CA LEU A 17 -8.56 11.26 -10.29
C LEU A 17 -7.71 11.65 -11.51
N GLU A 18 -7.94 12.84 -12.06
CA GLU A 18 -7.23 13.42 -13.21
C GLU A 18 -5.73 13.64 -12.99
N THR A 19 -5.26 13.71 -11.74
CA THR A 19 -3.85 13.86 -11.41
C THR A 19 -3.03 12.59 -11.68
N PHE A 20 -3.70 11.43 -11.83
CA PHE A 20 -3.04 10.14 -12.02
C PHE A 20 -2.87 9.76 -13.51
N PRO A 21 -1.87 8.91 -13.85
CA PRO A 21 -1.65 8.43 -15.22
C PRO A 21 -2.89 7.73 -15.81
N GLU A 22 -3.12 7.88 -17.13
CA GLU A 22 -4.28 7.27 -17.81
C GLU A 22 -4.43 5.76 -17.61
N ARG A 23 -3.29 5.05 -17.59
CA ARG A 23 -3.25 3.61 -17.34
C ARG A 23 -3.90 3.25 -16.00
N ASP A 24 -3.52 3.97 -14.96
CA ASP A 24 -4.01 3.73 -13.60
C ASP A 24 -5.48 4.12 -13.49
N ARG A 25 -5.85 5.30 -14.01
CA ARG A 25 -7.24 5.78 -14.05
C ARG A 25 -8.17 4.76 -14.70
N THR A 26 -7.78 4.19 -15.84
CA THR A 26 -8.59 3.21 -16.57
C THR A 26 -8.77 1.93 -15.78
N SER A 27 -7.68 1.37 -15.23
CA SER A 27 -7.71 0.14 -14.44
C SER A 27 -8.58 0.29 -13.18
N TRP A 28 -8.45 1.44 -12.50
CA TRP A 28 -9.22 1.77 -11.31
C TRP A 28 -10.70 1.96 -11.59
N LEU A 29 -11.07 2.69 -12.65
CA LEU A 29 -12.47 2.89 -13.02
C LEU A 29 -13.14 1.59 -13.46
N LEU A 30 -12.42 0.66 -14.10
CA LEU A 30 -12.93 -0.67 -14.44
C LEU A 30 -13.19 -1.53 -13.20
N SER A 31 -12.35 -1.39 -12.17
CA SER A 31 -12.45 -2.14 -10.92
C SER A 31 -13.40 -1.49 -9.90
N PHE A 32 -13.81 -0.25 -10.14
CA PHE A 32 -14.65 0.52 -9.23
C PHE A 32 -16.11 0.06 -9.30
N SER A 33 -16.59 -0.55 -8.20
CA SER A 33 -17.96 -1.04 -8.07
C SER A 33 -18.88 -0.10 -7.29
N GLY A 34 -18.39 1.06 -6.83
CA GLY A 34 -19.13 1.96 -5.95
C GLY A 34 -19.27 1.48 -4.49
N VAL A 35 -18.63 0.34 -4.15
CA VAL A 35 -18.62 -0.22 -2.80
C VAL A 35 -17.39 0.29 -2.03
N ASP A 36 -17.50 0.42 -0.69
CA ASP A 36 -16.37 0.79 0.17
C ASP A 36 -15.25 -0.25 0.05
N SER A 37 -14.09 0.19 -0.43
CA SER A 37 -12.92 -0.63 -0.65
C SER A 37 -12.10 -0.88 0.63
N LYS A 38 -12.45 -0.26 1.77
CA LYS A 38 -11.76 -0.46 3.07
C LYS A 38 -11.79 -1.89 3.57
N ASP A 39 -12.92 -2.58 3.46
CA ASP A 39 -13.02 -3.99 3.87
C ASP A 39 -12.10 -4.88 3.04
N SER A 40 -12.00 -4.57 1.74
CA SER A 40 -11.06 -5.26 0.84
C SER A 40 -9.60 -4.95 1.19
N GLU A 41 -9.27 -3.69 1.52
CA GLU A 41 -7.93 -3.31 1.99
C GLU A 41 -7.56 -4.11 3.25
N GLN A 42 -8.46 -4.14 4.24
CA GLN A 42 -8.26 -4.83 5.50
C GLN A 42 -8.10 -6.33 5.31
N PHE A 43 -9.00 -6.96 4.55
CA PHE A 43 -8.94 -8.39 4.26
C PHE A 43 -7.63 -8.78 3.58
N ASN A 44 -7.21 -8.04 2.54
CA ASN A 44 -5.95 -8.31 1.85
C ASN A 44 -4.74 -8.09 2.76
N SER A 45 -4.77 -7.07 3.64
CA SER A 45 -3.70 -6.82 4.60
C SER A 45 -3.57 -7.94 5.63
N LEU A 46 -4.68 -8.41 6.20
CA LEU A 46 -4.69 -9.54 7.14
C LEU A 46 -4.21 -10.83 6.49
N ARG A 47 -4.66 -11.10 5.25
CA ARG A 47 -4.24 -12.27 4.48
C ARG A 47 -2.72 -12.28 4.27
N ARG A 48 -2.11 -11.12 3.98
CA ARG A 48 -0.65 -10.96 3.78
C ARG A 48 0.18 -11.22 5.05
N THR A 49 -0.42 -11.07 6.23
CA THR A 49 0.26 -11.44 7.50
C THR A 49 0.41 -12.96 7.64
N ILE A 50 -0.51 -13.73 7.06
CA ILE A 50 -0.54 -15.20 7.17
C ILE A 50 0.16 -15.84 5.98
N PHE A 51 -0.09 -15.32 4.78
CA PHE A 51 0.48 -15.83 3.53
C PHE A 51 1.42 -14.79 2.96
N PHE A 52 2.70 -15.15 2.85
CA PHE A 52 3.65 -14.34 2.11
C PHE A 52 3.23 -14.30 0.64
N GLU A 53 2.80 -13.13 0.18
CA GLU A 53 2.53 -12.84 -1.21
C GLU A 53 3.60 -11.87 -1.68
N SER A 54 4.32 -12.24 -2.74
CA SER A 54 5.30 -11.32 -3.32
C SER A 54 4.59 -10.02 -3.71
N PRO A 55 5.02 -8.86 -3.20
CA PRO A 55 4.35 -7.60 -3.48
C PRO A 55 4.38 -7.22 -4.98
N ALA A 56 5.31 -7.81 -5.74
CA ALA A 56 5.42 -7.79 -7.21
C ALA A 56 4.15 -8.27 -7.94
N VAL A 57 3.48 -9.25 -7.33
CA VAL A 57 2.46 -10.06 -8.02
C VAL A 57 1.13 -9.31 -8.14
N ARG A 58 0.93 -8.22 -7.39
CA ARG A 58 -0.37 -7.55 -7.36
C ARG A 58 -0.26 -6.03 -7.31
N GLN A 59 -0.84 -5.39 -8.32
CA GLN A 59 -1.21 -3.97 -8.22
C GLN A 59 -2.16 -3.79 -7.04
N ASP A 60 -1.77 -2.90 -6.14
CA ASP A 60 -2.65 -2.46 -5.06
C ASP A 60 -3.91 -1.77 -5.62
N GLY A 61 -4.99 -1.82 -4.83
CA GLY A 61 -6.24 -1.15 -5.14
C GLY A 61 -6.23 0.33 -4.79
N VAL A 62 -7.37 0.96 -5.05
CA VAL A 62 -7.61 2.39 -4.87
C VAL A 62 -8.90 2.60 -4.11
N HIS A 63 -8.91 3.57 -3.20
CA HIS A 63 -10.14 4.11 -2.67
C HIS A 63 -10.62 5.23 -3.58
N ILE A 64 -11.86 5.16 -4.05
CA ILE A 64 -12.47 6.23 -4.84
C ILE A 64 -13.63 6.83 -4.06
N LEU A 65 -13.64 8.15 -3.95
CA LEU A 65 -14.75 8.94 -3.44
C LEU A 65 -15.33 9.79 -4.56
N GLU A 66 -16.64 9.95 -4.57
CA GLU A 66 -17.32 10.88 -5.46
C GLU A 66 -17.96 12.00 -4.63
N ILE A 67 -17.56 13.24 -4.92
CA ILE A 67 -18.04 14.45 -4.25
C ILE A 67 -18.40 15.45 -5.34
N ASP A 68 -19.65 15.91 -5.38
CA ASP A 68 -20.18 16.84 -6.38
C ASP A 68 -19.90 16.42 -7.84
N GLY A 69 -20.04 15.13 -8.13
CA GLY A 69 -19.79 14.55 -9.45
C GLY A 69 -18.31 14.47 -9.86
N LYS A 70 -17.38 14.83 -8.96
CA LYS A 70 -15.93 14.68 -9.15
C LYS A 70 -15.41 13.48 -8.39
N LYS A 71 -14.54 12.70 -9.05
CA LYS A 71 -13.91 11.52 -8.45
C LYS A 71 -12.55 11.87 -7.89
N PHE A 72 -12.31 11.45 -6.65
CA PHE A 72 -11.04 11.56 -5.97
C PHE A 72 -10.53 10.16 -5.65
N ALA A 73 -9.24 9.95 -5.85
CA ALA A 73 -8.57 8.67 -5.66
C ALA A 73 -7.52 8.75 -4.56
N ALA A 74 -7.47 7.71 -3.73
CA ALA A 74 -6.40 7.47 -2.78
C ALA A 74 -5.89 6.03 -2.96
N PRO A 75 -4.80 5.82 -3.73
CA PRO A 75 -4.18 4.52 -3.90
C PRO A 75 -3.66 4.02 -2.55
N TRP A 76 -4.05 2.81 -2.12
CA TRP A 76 -3.56 2.34 -0.81
C TRP A 76 -2.12 1.86 -0.84
N ALA A 77 -1.62 1.50 -2.03
CA ALA A 77 -0.22 1.23 -2.33
C ALA A 77 0.51 0.43 -1.22
N THR A 78 -0.17 -0.55 -0.62
CA THR A 78 0.28 -1.30 0.54
C THR A 78 1.56 -2.08 0.25
N SER A 79 1.68 -2.68 -0.95
CA SER A 79 2.93 -3.28 -1.43
C SER A 79 4.07 -2.26 -1.45
N ARG A 80 3.84 -1.05 -1.99
CA ARG A 80 4.84 0.03 -2.02
C ARG A 80 5.21 0.51 -0.62
N ARG A 81 4.24 0.63 0.30
CA ARG A 81 4.49 1.00 1.71
C ARG A 81 5.33 -0.05 2.43
N CYS A 82 5.01 -1.33 2.24
CA CYS A 82 5.83 -2.44 2.76
C CYS A 82 7.25 -2.39 2.21
N TRP A 83 7.42 -2.11 0.92
CA TRP A 83 8.74 -1.97 0.30
C TRP A 83 9.55 -0.80 0.85
N SER A 84 8.92 0.37 1.00
CA SER A 84 9.58 1.53 1.60
C SER A 84 10.05 1.23 3.01
N ALA A 85 9.18 0.65 3.85
CA ALA A 85 9.51 0.29 5.22
C ALA A 85 10.64 -0.75 5.30
N LEU A 86 10.63 -1.76 4.41
CA LEU A 86 11.69 -2.77 4.36
C LEU A 86 13.03 -2.19 3.88
N SER A 87 13.00 -1.26 2.91
CA SER A 87 14.19 -0.54 2.44
C SER A 87 14.79 0.32 3.56
N GLU A 88 13.94 1.06 4.27
CA GLU A 88 14.33 1.87 5.42
C GLU A 88 14.93 1.00 6.53
N PHE A 89 14.29 -0.13 6.85
CA PHE A 89 14.80 -1.12 7.80
C PHE A 89 16.20 -1.62 7.41
N LYS A 90 16.43 -2.00 6.15
CA LYS A 90 17.77 -2.42 5.68
C LYS A 90 18.79 -1.30 5.79
N SER A 91 18.40 -0.06 5.52
CA SER A 91 19.29 1.10 5.65
C SER A 91 19.64 1.44 7.11
N SER A 92 18.76 1.07 8.05
CA SER A 92 18.93 1.34 9.48
C SER A 92 19.89 0.36 10.19
N LEU A 93 20.23 -0.76 9.56
CA LEU A 93 21.05 -1.83 10.14
C LEU A 93 22.34 -2.08 9.34
N PRO A 94 23.43 -2.53 9.99
CA PRO A 94 24.59 -3.06 9.29
C PRO A 94 24.22 -4.27 8.41
N SER A 95 24.79 -4.37 7.22
CA SER A 95 24.55 -5.47 6.27
C SER A 95 24.94 -6.85 6.83
N SER A 96 25.88 -6.90 7.76
CA SER A 96 26.24 -8.12 8.47
C SER A 96 25.12 -8.67 9.36
N VAL A 97 24.18 -7.81 9.75
CA VAL A 97 23.09 -8.12 10.69
C VAL A 97 21.76 -8.32 9.96
N SER A 98 21.48 -7.55 8.91
CA SER A 98 20.20 -7.59 8.18
C SER A 98 19.81 -8.99 7.67
N LYS A 99 20.81 -9.79 7.27
CA LYS A 99 20.64 -11.17 6.78
C LYS A 99 20.05 -12.15 7.80
N PHE A 100 20.07 -11.82 9.09
CA PHE A 100 19.46 -12.66 10.14
C PHE A 100 17.96 -12.38 10.31
N PHE A 101 17.46 -11.28 9.77
CA PHE A 101 16.06 -10.87 9.88
C PHE A 101 15.24 -11.18 8.63
N LEU A 102 15.90 -11.39 7.48
CA LEU A 102 15.24 -11.59 6.19
C LEU A 102 15.64 -12.94 5.59
N PRO A 103 14.66 -13.78 5.22
CA PRO A 103 14.92 -14.96 4.38
C PRO A 103 15.54 -14.55 3.04
N ILE A 104 16.40 -15.40 2.49
CA ILE A 104 17.15 -15.09 1.26
C ILE A 104 16.22 -14.89 0.05
N GLU A 105 15.10 -15.60 0.02
CA GLU A 105 14.07 -15.51 -1.01
C GLU A 105 13.44 -14.11 -1.07
N VAL A 106 13.31 -13.46 0.09
CA VAL A 106 12.80 -12.07 0.19
C VAL A 106 13.85 -11.09 -0.32
N GLU A 107 15.14 -11.35 -0.06
CA GLU A 107 16.25 -10.52 -0.50
C GLU A 107 16.51 -10.59 -2.02
N GLU A 108 16.31 -11.76 -2.62
CA GLU A 108 16.39 -11.94 -4.07
C GLU A 108 15.21 -11.25 -4.77
N ALA A 109 13.99 -11.41 -4.26
CA ALA A 109 12.81 -10.70 -4.78
C ALA A 109 12.99 -9.17 -4.70
N LEU A 110 13.60 -8.68 -3.62
CA LEU A 110 13.91 -7.25 -3.41
C LEU A 110 14.84 -6.68 -4.48
N SER A 111 15.83 -7.43 -4.93
CA SER A 111 16.88 -6.93 -5.84
C SER A 111 16.38 -6.74 -7.27
N LEU A 112 15.26 -7.38 -7.62
CA LEU A 112 14.66 -7.36 -8.96
C LEU A 112 13.73 -6.16 -9.20
N GLU A 113 13.28 -5.45 -8.16
CA GLU A 113 12.20 -4.45 -8.26
C GLU A 113 12.62 -2.98 -8.01
N ILE A 114 13.92 -2.69 -7.84
CA ILE A 114 14.42 -1.34 -7.45
C ILE A 114 14.38 -0.31 -8.61
N GLU A 115 13.87 -0.66 -9.80
CA GLU A 115 13.92 0.24 -10.96
C GLU A 115 12.91 1.40 -11.00
N ASP A 116 11.99 1.54 -10.04
CA ASP A 116 11.03 2.68 -10.06
C ASP A 116 10.97 3.46 -8.74
N ARG A 117 12.01 4.30 -8.52
CA ARG A 117 12.08 5.26 -7.40
C ARG A 117 11.29 6.56 -7.64
N GLN A 118 10.66 6.76 -8.80
CA GLN A 118 9.98 8.01 -9.15
C GLN A 118 8.47 7.92 -8.82
N GLY A 119 8.10 8.27 -7.59
CA GLY A 119 6.69 8.36 -7.18
C GLY A 119 6.38 7.95 -5.74
N LEU A 120 7.36 8.01 -4.84
CA LEU A 120 7.27 7.54 -3.45
C LEU A 120 6.45 8.48 -2.53
N VAL A 121 5.34 9.04 -2.99
CA VAL A 121 4.40 9.75 -2.11
C VAL A 121 3.37 8.74 -1.60
N PRO A 122 3.47 8.25 -0.36
CA PRO A 122 2.42 7.40 0.20
C PRO A 122 1.14 8.24 0.36
N HIS A 123 0.09 7.90 -0.40
CA HIS A 123 -1.23 8.52 -0.26
C HIS A 123 -1.99 8.05 0.99
N ILE A 124 -1.42 7.08 1.73
CA ILE A 124 -1.86 6.68 3.05
C ILE A 124 -0.71 6.82 4.02
N LEU A 125 -0.88 7.72 4.99
CA LEU A 125 0.02 7.86 6.13
C LEU A 125 -0.57 7.07 7.31
N THR A 126 0.19 6.10 7.78
CA THR A 126 -0.13 5.34 8.99
C THR A 126 0.78 5.80 10.11
N GLU A 127 0.18 6.14 11.23
CA GLU A 127 0.89 6.53 12.43
C GLU A 127 0.39 5.68 13.59
N THR A 128 1.30 5.21 14.43
CA THR A 128 0.96 4.60 15.71
C THR A 128 0.65 5.69 16.73
N TRP A 129 -0.42 6.47 16.49
CA TRP A 129 -0.96 7.31 17.55
C TRP A 129 -1.55 6.37 18.60
N MET A 130 -0.85 6.21 19.73
CA MET A 130 -1.49 5.72 20.94
C MET A 130 -2.47 6.82 21.38
N ILE A 131 -3.77 6.54 21.30
CA ILE A 131 -4.82 7.37 21.90
C ILE A 131 -4.98 6.97 23.36
#